data_AF-A0A3D5Q1N8-F1
#
_entry.id   AF-A0A3D5Q1N8-F1
#
_cell.length_a   1.000
_cell.length_b   1.000
_cell.length_c   1.000
_cell.angle_alpha   90.00
_cell.angle_beta   90.00
_cell.angle_gamma   90.00
#
_symmetry.space_group_name_H-M   'P 1'
#
loop_
_entity.id
_entity.type
_entity.pdbx_description
1 polymer ?
#
loop_
_entity_poly.entity_id
_entity_poly.type
_entity_poly.pdbx_seq_one_letter_code
_entity_poly.pdbx_strand_id
1 'polypeptide(L)'
;MAVKAIYYSERDGLAMALKNPDTKIFASKSEADARDKQLELAEELREFLVTRVEGLQEDLADRVAMTIAEHKDLFSKGLKKPALLNQTESA
;
A
#
# COMPACT_ATOMS: atom_id res chain seq x y z
N MET A 1 27.20 -4.57 22.16
CA MET A 1 26.04 -5.01 21.34
C MET A 1 25.86 -3.98 20.24
N ALA A 2 25.94 -4.37 18.97
CA ALA A 2 25.67 -3.46 17.86
C ALA A 2 24.15 -3.26 17.77
N VAL A 3 23.66 -2.05 18.03
CA VAL A 3 22.24 -1.72 17.85
C VAL A 3 22.00 -1.62 16.34
N LYS A 4 21.40 -2.66 15.76
CA LYS A 4 20.99 -2.63 14.35
C LYS A 4 19.77 -1.70 14.28
N ALA A 5 19.90 -0.59 13.55
CA ALA A 5 18.76 0.28 13.29
C ALA A 5 17.71 -0.49 12.49
N ILE A 6 16.47 -0.51 12.98
CA ILE A 6 15.31 -1.04 12.27
C ILE A 6 14.45 0.13 11.82
N TYR A 7 13.94 0.06 10.60
CA TYR A 7 13.03 1.05 10.04
C TYR A 7 11.65 0.43 9.91
N TYR A 8 10.60 1.19 10.19
CA TYR A 8 9.21 0.76 10.08
C TYR A 8 8.36 1.95 9.68
N SER A 9 7.23 1.70 9.03
CA SER A 9 6.26 2.73 8.67
C SER A 9 5.64 3.31 9.94
N GLU A 10 5.63 4.63 10.08
CA GLU A 10 5.00 5.31 11.21
C GLU A 10 3.49 5.01 11.27
N ARG A 11 2.85 4.88 10.10
CA ARG A 11 1.44 4.53 9.96
C ARG A 11 1.12 3.09 10.34
N ASP A 12 2.00 2.13 10.05
CA ASP A 12 1.86 0.75 10.55
C ASP A 12 2.10 0.72 12.09
N GLY A 13 3.07 1.50 12.57
CA GLY A 13 3.41 1.61 13.98
C GLY A 13 4.28 0.45 14.49
N LEU A 14 5.07 0.71 15.55
CA LEU A 14 6.06 -0.24 16.07
C LEU A 14 5.43 -1.58 16.50
N ALA A 15 4.25 -1.55 17.12
CA ALA A 15 3.59 -2.75 17.61
C ALA A 15 3.17 -3.70 16.47
N MET A 16 2.69 -3.17 15.34
CA MET A 16 2.36 -3.99 14.16
C MET A 16 3.60 -4.45 13.43
N ALA A 17 4.65 -3.60 13.39
CA ALA A 17 5.92 -3.96 12.80
C ALA A 17 6.59 -5.14 13.52
N LEU A 18 6.55 -5.14 14.86
CA LEU A 18 7.07 -6.25 15.65
C LEU A 18 6.23 -7.54 15.55
N LYS A 19 4.92 -7.42 15.28
CA LYS A 19 4.05 -8.58 15.04
C LYS A 19 4.26 -9.19 13.64
N ASN A 20 4.67 -8.40 12.66
CA ASN A 20 4.88 -8.82 11.28
C ASN A 20 6.24 -8.34 10.75
N PRO A 21 7.35 -8.78 11.38
CA PRO A 21 8.67 -8.22 11.10
C PRO A 21 9.09 -8.42 9.65
N ASP A 22 8.70 -9.53 9.02
CA ASP A 22 9.09 -9.87 7.64
C ASP A 22 8.48 -8.94 6.58
N THR A 23 7.35 -8.30 6.88
CA THR A 23 6.61 -7.46 5.90
C THR A 23 6.53 -5.98 6.30
N LYS A 24 6.93 -5.64 7.52
CA LYS A 24 6.73 -4.31 8.12
C LYS A 24 7.99 -3.71 8.74
N ILE A 25 9.08 -4.46 8.78
CA ILE A 25 10.41 -3.93 9.07
C ILE A 25 11.18 -3.81 7.76
N PHE A 26 11.71 -2.62 7.53
CA PHE A 26 12.41 -2.26 6.31
C PHE A 26 13.91 -2.14 6.55
N ALA A 27 14.69 -2.34 5.50
CA ALA A 27 16.14 -2.25 5.55
C ALA A 27 16.62 -0.80 5.57
N SER A 28 15.79 0.13 5.06
CA SER A 28 16.11 1.56 5.01
C SER A 28 14.94 2.45 5.39
N LYS A 29 15.26 3.68 5.82
CA LYS A 29 14.25 4.73 6.05
C LYS A 29 13.43 5.03 4.80
N SER A 30 14.07 5.02 3.62
CA SER A 30 13.38 5.29 2.36
C SER A 30 12.27 4.28 2.06
N GLU A 31 12.45 3.01 2.42
CA GLU A 31 11.43 1.97 2.23
C GLU A 31 10.27 2.15 3.22
N ALA A 32 10.57 2.50 4.48
CA ALA A 32 9.55 2.86 5.46
C ALA A 32 8.73 4.09 5.03
N ASP A 33 9.39 5.15 4.55
CA ASP A 33 8.74 6.35 4.03
C ASP A 33 7.89 6.04 2.79
N ALA A 34 8.33 5.11 1.93
CA ALA A 34 7.56 4.67 0.77
C ALA A 34 6.30 3.90 1.19
N ARG A 35 6.41 3.04 2.21
CA ARG A 35 5.27 2.33 2.81
C ARG A 35 4.27 3.30 3.44
N ASP A 36 4.74 4.33 4.14
CA ASP A 36 3.89 5.36 4.73
C ASP A 36 3.05 6.07 3.68
N LYS A 37 3.67 6.50 2.57
CA LYS A 37 2.97 7.11 1.43
C LYS A 37 1.96 6.16 0.78
N GLN A 38 2.28 4.87 0.75
CA GLN A 38 1.38 3.86 0.20
C GLN A 38 0.15 3.68 1.09
N LEU A 39 0.34 3.63 2.41
CA LEU A 39 -0.74 3.54 3.38
C LEU A 39 -1.65 4.77 3.35
N GLU A 40 -1.05 5.96 3.26
CA GLU A 40 -1.78 7.21 3.06
C GLU A 40 -2.65 7.18 1.80
N LEU A 41 -2.07 6.77 0.66
CA LEU A 41 -2.81 6.64 -0.59
C LEU A 41 -3.97 5.61 -0.49
N ALA A 42 -3.73 4.48 0.19
CA ALA A 42 -4.75 3.46 0.37
C ALA A 42 -5.94 3.97 1.22
N GLU A 43 -5.67 4.77 2.25
CA GLU A 43 -6.72 5.37 3.08
C GLU A 43 -7.63 6.31 2.28
N GLU A 44 -7.02 7.23 1.52
CA GLU A 44 -7.76 8.17 0.65
C GLU A 44 -8.56 7.44 -0.44
N LEU A 45 -7.97 6.40 -1.04
CA LEU A 45 -8.65 5.58 -2.06
C LEU A 45 -9.82 4.81 -1.46
N ARG A 46 -9.68 4.27 -0.25
CA ARG A 46 -10.77 3.58 0.45
C ARG A 46 -11.93 4.53 0.69
N GLU A 47 -11.67 5.71 1.24
CA GLU A 47 -12.72 6.72 1.47
C GLU A 47 -13.40 7.12 0.15
N PHE A 48 -12.63 7.33 -0.91
CA PHE A 48 -13.16 7.59 -2.25
C PHE A 48 -14.05 6.45 -2.75
N LEU A 49 -13.65 5.19 -2.57
CA LEU A 49 -14.40 4.03 -3.05
C LEU A 49 -15.70 3.83 -2.27
N VAL A 50 -15.66 3.91 -0.94
CA VAL A 50 -16.86 3.77 -0.08
C VAL A 50 -17.87 4.89 -0.36
N THR A 51 -17.40 6.11 -0.63
CA THR A 51 -18.29 7.24 -0.94
C THR A 51 -18.87 7.20 -2.34
N ARG A 52 -18.21 6.54 -3.30
CA ARG A 52 -18.66 6.50 -4.72
C ARG A 52 -19.34 5.20 -5.12
N VAL A 53 -19.08 4.11 -4.42
CA VAL A 53 -19.62 2.77 -4.73
C VAL A 53 -20.60 2.37 -3.64
N GLU A 54 -21.89 2.58 -3.89
CA GLU A 54 -22.94 2.15 -2.97
C GLU A 54 -22.90 0.64 -2.75
N GLY A 55 -22.96 0.20 -1.49
CA GLY A 55 -22.92 -1.21 -1.12
C GLY A 55 -21.53 -1.84 -1.11
N LEU A 56 -20.46 -1.07 -1.33
CA LEU A 56 -19.11 -1.56 -1.16
C LEU A 56 -18.83 -1.84 0.33
N GLN A 57 -18.50 -3.09 0.65
CA GLN A 57 -18.14 -3.46 2.01
C GLN A 57 -16.77 -2.91 2.39
N GLU A 58 -16.62 -2.49 3.66
CA GLU A 58 -15.39 -1.88 4.16
C GLU A 58 -14.16 -2.78 3.98
N ASP A 59 -14.25 -4.06 4.33
CA ASP A 59 -13.16 -5.03 4.14
C ASP A 59 -12.75 -5.21 2.66
N LEU A 60 -13.69 -5.03 1.75
CA LEU A 60 -13.40 -5.09 0.32
C LEU A 60 -12.81 -3.76 -0.17
N ALA A 61 -13.32 -2.63 0.32
CA ALA A 61 -12.78 -1.31 0.03
C ALA A 61 -11.31 -1.22 0.45
N ASP A 62 -10.96 -1.71 1.65
CA ASP A 62 -9.59 -1.74 2.16
C ASP A 62 -8.66 -2.55 1.25
N ARG A 63 -9.08 -3.75 0.88
CA ARG A 63 -8.29 -4.64 0.01
C ARG A 63 -8.08 -4.05 -1.38
N VAL A 64 -9.14 -3.48 -1.96
CA VAL A 64 -9.07 -2.84 -3.28
C VAL A 64 -8.16 -1.63 -3.23
N ALA A 65 -8.36 -0.75 -2.24
CA ALA A 65 -7.56 0.46 -2.09
C ALA A 65 -6.08 0.16 -1.85
N MET A 66 -5.76 -0.82 -1.00
CA MET A 66 -4.38 -1.28 -0.80
C MET A 66 -3.77 -1.83 -2.08
N THR A 67 -4.51 -2.65 -2.83
CA THR A 67 -4.02 -3.23 -4.10
C THR A 67 -3.71 -2.12 -5.11
N ILE A 68 -4.57 -1.11 -5.23
CA ILE A 68 -4.35 0.04 -6.11
C ILE A 68 -3.12 0.84 -5.66
N ALA A 69 -2.96 1.06 -4.35
CA ALA A 69 -1.83 1.80 -3.80
C ALA A 69 -0.47 1.07 -4.00
N GLU A 70 -0.45 -0.26 -3.86
CA GLU A 70 0.71 -1.11 -4.17
C GLU A 70 1.11 -1.01 -5.64
N HIS A 71 0.12 -0.96 -6.52
CA HIS A 71 0.32 -0.91 -7.97
C HIS A 71 0.19 0.52 -8.53
N LYS A 72 0.46 1.56 -7.72
CA LYS A 72 0.22 2.97 -8.11
C LYS A 72 0.87 3.35 -9.43
N ASP A 73 2.04 2.79 -9.75
CA ASP A 73 2.77 3.08 -10.98
C ASP A 73 2.11 2.44 -12.19
N LEU A 74 1.60 1.21 -12.04
CA LEU A 74 0.80 0.53 -13.06
C LEU A 74 -0.53 1.27 -13.28
N PHE A 75 -1.21 1.67 -12.20
CA PHE A 75 -2.42 2.47 -12.29
C PHE A 75 -2.18 3.84 -12.93
N SER A 76 -1.09 4.53 -12.58
CA SER A 76 -0.71 5.82 -13.19
C SER A 76 -0.46 5.71 -14.69
N LYS A 77 0.18 4.61 -15.13
CA LYS A 77 0.37 4.32 -16.57
C LYS A 77 -0.93 3.88 -17.23
N GLY A 78 -1.72 3.06 -16.54
CA GLY A 78 -3.02 2.53 -16.96
C GLY A 78 -4.05 3.62 -17.21
N LEU A 79 -4.10 4.65 -16.37
CA LEU A 79 -4.98 5.81 -16.56
C LEU A 79 -4.67 6.59 -17.85
N LYS A 80 -3.42 6.52 -18.34
CA LYS A 80 -3.02 7.09 -19.65
C LYS A 80 -3.21 6.11 -20.79
N LYS A 81 -2.97 4.82 -20.55
CA LYS A 81 -3.09 3.72 -21.52
C LYS A 81 -3.80 2.54 -20.86
N PRO A 82 -5.14 2.45 -20.96
CA PRO A 82 -5.94 1.44 -20.24
C PRO A 82 -5.53 0.00 -20.53
N ALA A 83 -5.00 -0.28 -21.73
CA ALA A 83 -4.53 -1.59 -22.13
C ALA A 83 -3.41 -2.17 -21.23
N LEU A 84 -2.68 -1.33 -20.50
CA LEU A 84 -1.61 -1.77 -19.60
C LEU A 84 -2.13 -2.44 -18.32
N LEU A 85 -3.34 -2.11 -17.87
CA LEU A 85 -3.92 -2.68 -16.63
C LEU A 85 -4.24 -4.18 -16.76
N ASN A 86 -4.51 -4.62 -17.99
CA ASN A 86 -4.87 -6.00 -18.29
C ASN A 86 -3.69 -6.83 -18.82
N GLN A 87 -2.49 -6.24 -18.89
CA GLN A 87 -1.28 -7.00 -19.15
C GLN A 87 -0.93 -7.72 -17.85
N THR A 88 -1.40 -8.95 -17.72
CA THR A 88 -0.82 -9.88 -16.75
C THR A 88 0.67 -9.90 -17.05
N GLU A 89 1.53 -9.68 -16.06
CA GLU A 89 2.94 -10.07 -16.17
C GLU A 89 2.92 -11.57 -16.49
N SER A 90 3.01 -11.90 -17.78
CA SER A 90 3.25 -13.25 -18.24
C SER A 90 4.59 -13.65 -17.64
N ALA A 91 4.54 -14.60 -16.73
CA ALA A 91 5.68 -15.26 -16.10
C ALA A 91 6.70 -15.77 -17.13
#